data_AF-A0A959E7G1-F1
#
_entry.id   AF-A0A959E7G1-F1
#
_cell.length_a   1.000
_cell.length_b   1.000
_cell.length_c   1.000
_cell.angle_alpha   90.00
_cell.angle_beta   90.00
_cell.angle_gamma   90.00
#
_symmetry.space_group_name_H-M   'P 1'
#
loop_
_entity.id
_entity.type
_entity.pdbx_description
1 polymer ?
#
loop_
_entity_poly.entity_id
_entity_poly.type
_entity_poly.pdbx_seq_one_letter_code
_entity_poly.pdbx_strand_id
1 'polypeptide(L)'
;MKDLATEHRPVTNLFPQPATQEEWEPYRLTDEQVAFFREEGYLSGVRILDDHQIEVLRKELAGLTDPGHPGHHLFYEYHSNESTDPDTVVFHALGHWR
;
A
#
# COMPACT_ATOMS: atom_id res chain seq x y z
N MET A 1 6.94 -18.86 5.87
CA MET A 1 6.16 -17.62 5.73
C MET A 1 4.82 -17.84 6.41
N LYS A 2 4.18 -16.79 6.96
CA LYS A 2 2.93 -16.90 7.70
C LYS A 2 1.76 -16.55 6.77
N ASP A 3 0.71 -17.36 6.79
CA ASP A 3 -0.57 -17.10 6.14
C ASP A 3 -1.25 -15.87 6.78
N LEU A 4 -1.43 -14.79 6.00
CA LEU A 4 -2.07 -13.56 6.47
C LEU A 4 -3.60 -13.54 6.31
N ALA A 5 -4.22 -14.54 5.66
CA ALA A 5 -5.69 -14.70 5.62
C ALA A 5 -6.30 -14.78 7.01
N THR A 6 -5.52 -15.33 7.93
CA THR A 6 -5.93 -15.61 9.31
C THR A 6 -5.77 -14.40 10.23
N GLU A 7 -5.21 -13.29 9.74
CA GLU A 7 -5.01 -12.07 10.51
C GLU A 7 -6.11 -11.04 10.19
N HIS A 8 -6.82 -10.58 11.22
CA HIS A 8 -7.89 -9.58 11.10
C HIS A 8 -7.52 -8.23 11.74
N ARG A 9 -6.22 -7.94 11.81
CA ARG A 9 -5.65 -6.75 12.45
C ARG A 9 -4.35 -6.34 11.77
N PRO A 10 -3.89 -5.09 11.97
CA PRO A 10 -2.55 -4.70 11.54
C PRO A 10 -1.49 -5.68 12.06
N VAL A 11 -0.66 -6.17 11.14
CA VAL A 11 0.43 -7.12 11.45
C VAL A 11 1.77 -6.42 11.70
N THR A 12 1.80 -5.09 11.51
CA THR A 12 2.95 -4.22 11.79
C THR A 12 2.48 -2.96 12.50
N ASN A 13 3.42 -2.25 13.13
CA ASN A 13 3.19 -0.92 13.71
C ASN A 13 3.62 0.20 12.75
N LEU A 14 3.76 -0.08 11.45
CA LEU A 14 4.24 0.88 10.45
C LEU A 14 3.26 2.05 10.25
N PHE A 15 1.97 1.77 10.43
CA PHE A 15 0.89 2.75 10.33
C PHE A 15 0.30 2.97 11.72
N PRO A 16 0.76 3.99 12.46
CA PRO A 16 0.18 4.28 13.76
C PRO A 16 -1.27 4.74 13.59
N GLN A 17 -2.17 4.15 14.37
CA GLN A 17 -3.56 4.57 14.43
C GLN A 17 -3.66 5.77 15.41
N PRO A 18 -4.08 6.96 14.96
CA PRO A 18 -4.30 8.07 15.87
C PRO A 18 -5.40 7.73 16.88
N ALA A 19 -5.13 7.97 18.16
CA ALA A 19 -6.04 7.70 19.28
C ALA A 19 -6.61 8.98 19.90
N THR A 20 -5.94 10.13 19.68
CA THR A 20 -6.32 11.43 20.23
C THR A 20 -6.66 12.42 19.13
N GLN A 21 -7.41 13.48 19.47
CA GLN A 21 -7.76 14.53 18.52
C GLN A 21 -6.51 15.24 17.97
N GLU A 22 -5.51 15.46 18.83
CA GLU A 22 -4.25 16.10 18.46
C GLU A 22 -3.46 15.26 17.44
N GLU A 23 -3.50 13.93 17.55
CA GLU A 23 -2.87 13.03 16.58
C GLU A 23 -3.63 12.99 15.24
N TRP A 24 -4.92 13.34 15.22
CA TRP A 24 -5.72 13.45 13.99
C TRP A 24 -5.49 14.76 13.24
N GLU A 25 -5.06 15.82 13.93
CA GLU A 25 -4.93 17.16 13.34
C GLU A 25 -4.04 17.22 12.09
N PRO A 26 -2.87 16.54 12.02
CA PRO A 26 -2.03 16.54 10.82
C PRO A 26 -2.70 15.95 9.57
N TYR A 27 -3.73 15.13 9.75
CA TYR A 27 -4.47 14.48 8.66
C TYR A 27 -5.73 15.25 8.26
N ARG A 28 -6.08 16.33 8.98
CA ARG A 28 -7.28 17.11 8.73
C ARG A 28 -7.11 17.92 7.45
N LEU A 29 -8.04 17.74 6.50
CA LEU A 29 -8.12 18.61 5.34
C LEU A 29 -8.59 20.01 5.74
N THR A 30 -8.00 21.02 5.13
CA THR A 30 -8.46 22.41 5.25
C THR A 30 -9.81 22.57 4.56
N ASP A 31 -10.58 23.58 4.96
CA ASP A 31 -11.90 23.85 4.37
C ASP A 31 -11.78 24.17 2.86
N GLU A 32 -10.67 24.77 2.43
CA GLU A 32 -10.34 25.02 1.02
C GLU A 32 -10.12 23.71 0.25
N GLN A 33 -9.35 22.77 0.81
CA GLN A 33 -9.15 21.45 0.19
C GLN A 33 -10.45 20.66 0.08
N VAL A 34 -11.33 20.77 1.09
CA VAL A 34 -12.66 20.14 1.05
C VAL A 34 -13.54 20.78 -0.02
N ALA A 35 -13.53 22.11 -0.15
CA ALA A 35 -14.27 22.82 -1.19
C ALA A 35 -13.77 22.42 -2.59
N PHE A 36 -12.45 22.41 -2.79
CA PHE A 36 -11.83 21.98 -4.03
C PHE A 36 -12.23 20.55 -4.41
N PHE A 37 -12.14 19.60 -3.47
CA PHE A 37 -12.56 18.22 -3.73
C PHE A 37 -14.02 18.11 -4.14
N ARG A 38 -14.91 18.91 -3.54
CA ARG A 38 -16.34 18.92 -3.88
C ARG A 38 -16.61 19.46 -5.29
N GLU A 39 -15.80 20.41 -5.75
CA GLU A 39 -15.93 21.02 -7.08
C GLU A 39 -15.27 20.15 -8.16
N GLU A 40 -14.05 19.69 -7.92
CA GLU A 40 -13.19 19.05 -8.92
C GLU A 40 -13.20 17.53 -8.86
N GLY A 41 -13.68 16.94 -7.75
CA GLY A 41 -13.75 15.49 -7.56
C GLY A 41 -12.42 14.81 -7.22
N TYR A 42 -11.34 15.58 -7.03
CA TYR A 42 -10.03 15.05 -6.63
C TYR A 42 -9.30 16.02 -5.69
N LEU A 43 -8.25 15.52 -5.04
CA LEU A 43 -7.33 16.34 -4.27
C LEU A 43 -5.91 15.84 -4.52
N SER A 44 -4.98 16.76 -4.79
CA SER A 44 -3.57 16.45 -5.03
C SER A 44 -2.68 17.06 -3.94
N GLY A 45 -1.44 16.58 -3.83
CA GLY A 45 -0.45 17.15 -2.92
C GLY A 45 -0.64 16.83 -1.43
N VAL A 46 -1.61 15.98 -1.06
CA VAL A 46 -1.73 15.51 0.33
C VAL A 46 -0.73 14.40 0.56
N ARG A 47 0.23 14.63 1.46
CA ARG A 47 1.19 13.61 1.88
C ARG A 47 0.48 12.63 2.81
N ILE A 48 0.27 11.40 2.33
CA ILE A 48 -0.34 10.31 3.12
C ILE A 48 0.72 9.46 3.83
N LEU A 49 1.92 9.36 3.25
CA LEU A 49 3.00 8.51 3.74
C LEU A 49 4.25 9.33 4.05
N ASP A 50 4.93 8.99 5.13
CA ASP A 50 6.28 9.49 5.42
C ASP A 50 7.35 8.70 4.64
N ASP A 51 8.59 9.20 4.66
CA ASP A 51 9.69 8.60 3.89
C ASP A 51 10.08 7.21 4.36
N HIS A 52 9.92 6.93 5.66
CA HIS A 52 10.20 5.61 6.22
C HIS A 52 9.14 4.59 5.79
N GLN A 53 7.86 4.97 5.81
CA GLN A 53 6.75 4.15 5.31
C GLN A 53 6.92 3.85 3.82
N ILE A 54 7.30 4.85 3.02
CA ILE A 54 7.60 4.66 1.59
C ILE A 54 8.73 3.65 1.40
N GLU A 55 9.83 3.78 2.14
CA GLU A 55 10.98 2.88 1.98
C GLU A 55 10.63 1.44 2.36
N VAL A 56 9.88 1.24 3.46
CA VAL A 56 9.42 -0.09 3.85
C VAL A 56 8.52 -0.70 2.77
N LEU A 57 7.54 0.05 2.25
CA LEU A 57 6.66 -0.43 1.19
C LEU A 57 7.42 -0.77 -0.09
N ARG A 58 8.41 0.04 -0.48
CA ARG A 58 9.26 -0.24 -1.65
C ARG A 58 10.06 -1.52 -1.49
N LYS A 59 10.59 -1.78 -0.30
CA LYS A 59 11.33 -3.01 0.01
C LYS A 59 10.42 -4.24 -0.03
N GLU A 60 9.24 -4.17 0.57
CA GLU A 60 8.25 -5.25 0.55
C GLU A 60 7.77 -5.52 -0.88
N LEU A 61 7.50 -4.47 -1.67
CA LEU A 61 7.12 -4.60 -3.07
C LEU A 61 8.23 -5.24 -3.91
N ALA A 62 9.49 -4.86 -3.72
CA ALA A 62 10.61 -5.47 -4.42
C ALA A 62 10.72 -6.98 -4.12
N GLY A 63 10.52 -7.37 -2.85
CA GLY A 63 10.46 -8.78 -2.46
C GLY A 63 9.27 -9.51 -3.07
N LEU A 64 8.10 -8.86 -3.13
CA LEU A 64 6.89 -9.42 -3.74
C LEU A 64 7.05 -9.69 -5.24
N THR A 65 7.86 -8.91 -5.94
CA THR A 65 8.09 -9.07 -7.39
C THR A 65 9.20 -10.07 -7.74
N ASP A 66 9.99 -10.55 -6.76
CA ASP A 66 11.08 -11.51 -7.00
C ASP A 66 10.52 -12.91 -7.28
N PRO A 67 10.63 -13.47 -8.50
CA PRO A 67 10.15 -14.82 -8.87
C PRO A 67 10.55 -15.94 -7.90
N GLY A 68 11.68 -15.80 -7.19
CA GLY A 68 12.18 -16.74 -6.20
C GLY A 68 11.64 -16.57 -4.79
N HIS A 69 10.70 -15.64 -4.56
CA HIS A 69 10.21 -15.33 -3.23
C HIS A 69 9.50 -16.54 -2.60
N PRO A 70 9.87 -16.94 -1.37
CA PRO A 70 9.38 -18.17 -0.76
C PRO A 70 7.85 -18.17 -0.51
N GLY A 71 7.20 -17.02 -0.57
CA GLY A 71 5.75 -16.83 -0.40
C GLY A 71 4.88 -16.96 -1.64
N HIS A 72 5.45 -17.17 -2.84
CA HIS A 72 4.66 -17.15 -4.08
C HIS A 72 3.55 -18.20 -4.14
N HIS A 73 3.76 -19.33 -3.49
CA HIS A 73 2.76 -20.40 -3.39
C HIS A 73 1.50 -20.00 -2.62
N LEU A 74 1.50 -18.87 -1.91
CA LEU A 74 0.33 -18.34 -1.21
C LEU A 74 -0.63 -17.62 -2.16
N PHE A 75 -0.20 -17.37 -3.40
CA PHE A 75 -1.00 -16.72 -4.42
C PHE A 75 -1.67 -17.76 -5.32
N TYR A 76 -2.94 -17.55 -5.64
CA TYR A 76 -3.67 -18.42 -6.56
C TYR A 76 -3.19 -18.23 -7.99
N GLU A 77 -2.85 -16.99 -8.35
CA GLU A 77 -2.18 -16.64 -9.60
C GLU A 77 -1.07 -15.62 -9.29
N TYR A 78 0.09 -15.79 -9.91
CA TYR A 78 1.25 -14.91 -9.73
C TYR A 78 2.01 -14.74 -11.05
N HIS A 79 2.14 -13.49 -11.50
CA HIS A 79 3.00 -13.09 -12.60
C HIS A 79 3.87 -11.91 -12.14
N SER A 80 5.18 -12.13 -12.05
CA SER A 80 6.13 -11.09 -11.66
C SER A 80 6.12 -9.89 -12.62
N ASN A 81 5.81 -10.13 -13.90
CA ASN A 81 5.56 -9.10 -14.90
C ASN A 81 4.68 -9.67 -16.02
N GLU A 82 3.46 -9.17 -16.19
CA GLU A 82 2.58 -9.48 -17.31
C GLU A 82 2.83 -8.62 -18.55
N SER A 83 3.68 -7.60 -18.43
CA SER A 83 4.10 -6.79 -19.56
C SER A 83 5.10 -7.54 -20.42
N THR A 84 4.91 -7.44 -21.73
CA THR A 84 5.93 -7.82 -22.72
C THR A 84 6.93 -6.69 -22.99
N ASP A 85 6.64 -5.48 -22.53
CA ASP A 85 7.54 -4.32 -22.56
C ASP A 85 8.41 -4.31 -21.30
N PRO A 86 9.75 -4.42 -21.42
CA PRO A 86 10.67 -4.43 -20.29
C PRO A 86 10.73 -3.10 -19.52
N ASP A 87 10.30 -1.99 -20.11
CA ASP A 87 10.26 -0.67 -19.46
C ASP A 87 8.98 -0.48 -18.63
N THR A 88 8.04 -1.41 -18.71
CA THR A 88 6.78 -1.41 -17.97
C THR A 88 6.68 -2.68 -17.13
N VAL A 89 6.62 -2.57 -15.80
CA VAL A 89 6.36 -3.72 -14.92
C VAL A 89 4.89 -3.74 -14.55
N VAL A 90 4.14 -4.73 -15.06
CA VAL A 90 2.76 -5.01 -14.64
C VAL A 90 2.80 -6.21 -13.72
N PHE A 91 2.99 -5.95 -12.43
CA PHE A 91 2.85 -6.99 -11.43
C PHE A 91 1.37 -7.38 -11.31
N HIS A 92 1.07 -8.67 -11.51
CA HIS A 92 -0.28 -9.19 -11.37
C HIS A 92 -0.27 -10.39 -10.44
N ALA A 93 -1.23 -10.40 -9.51
CA ALA A 93 -1.47 -11.58 -8.73
C ALA A 93 -2.90 -11.60 -8.18
N LEU A 94 -3.47 -12.79 -8.06
CA LEU A 94 -4.84 -13.04 -7.59
C LEU A 94 -4.83 -14.05 -6.43
N GLY A 95 -5.80 -13.91 -5.53
CA GLY A 95 -5.98 -14.81 -4.38
C GLY A 95 -5.06 -14.51 -3.19
N HIS A 96 -4.62 -13.26 -3.04
CA HIS A 96 -3.73 -12.87 -1.96
C HIS A 96 -4.36 -12.91 -0.56
N TRP A 97 -3.47 -13.25 0.38
CA TRP A 97 -3.63 -13.49 1.81
C TRP A 97 -4.26 -14.86 2.07
N ARG A 98 -3.41 -15.89 1.89
CA ARG A 98 -3.39 -17.29 2.38
C ARG A 98 -1.97 -17.60 2.87
#